data_AF-A0A4R5XVI9-F1
#
_entry.id   AF-A0A4R5XVI9-F1
#
_cell.length_a   1.000
_cell.length_b   1.000
_cell.length_c   1.000
_cell.angle_alpha   90.00
_cell.angle_beta   90.00
_cell.angle_gamma   90.00
#
_symmetry.space_group_name_H-M   'P 1'
#
loop_
_entity.id
_entity.type
_entity.pdbx_description
1 polymer ?
#
loop_
_entity_poly.entity_id
_entity_poly.type
_entity_poly.pdbx_seq_one_letter_code
_entity_poly.pdbx_strand_id
1 'polypeptide(L)'
;MKGTSHSLVGAGAGLSVAMLQDTAPAATGLLIVLGCVSALVPDLDTNGRLSNRISLHRKWLWFALASVGVLLGTYSLIMLEHIMRLIGIAVALVMIIVPRYLINQRFMIFLSGLALIGIGWYWDQLWLLLFGLYTITATFLSHRGPTHSFVGLFLYGVIAYYLEQSIQINGVVFACAAGYLSHLILDMKCLPFNKKGVRWFQPLFNREF
;
A
#
# COMPACT_ATOMS: atom_id res chain seq x y z
N MET A 1 11.61 7.90 11.41
CA MET A 1 12.77 6.99 11.66
C MET A 1 13.02 6.12 10.41
N LYS A 2 13.76 4.99 10.47
CA LYS A 2 13.77 4.02 9.35
C LYS A 2 12.54 3.11 9.46
N GLY A 3 12.02 2.62 8.32
CA GLY A 3 10.89 1.68 8.32
C GLY A 3 11.10 0.40 9.13
N THR A 4 12.34 -0.07 9.34
CA THR A 4 12.64 -1.16 10.29
C THR A 4 12.15 -0.84 11.70
N SER A 5 12.40 0.38 12.14
CA SER A 5 12.15 0.80 13.52
C SER A 5 10.65 0.96 13.74
N HIS A 6 9.94 1.54 12.78
CA HIS A 6 8.48 1.61 12.81
C HIS A 6 7.85 0.21 12.85
N SER A 7 8.30 -0.70 11.99
CA SER A 7 7.85 -2.10 11.97
C SER A 7 8.11 -2.82 13.29
N LEU A 8 9.28 -2.64 13.91
CA LEU A 8 9.63 -3.25 15.20
C LEU A 8 8.75 -2.72 16.34
N VAL A 9 8.55 -1.40 16.42
CA VAL A 9 7.69 -0.80 17.45
C VAL A 9 6.22 -1.20 17.22
N GLY A 10 5.78 -1.25 15.96
CA GLY A 10 4.46 -1.78 15.60
C GLY A 10 4.26 -3.25 16.01
N ALA A 11 5.29 -4.09 15.83
CA ALA A 11 5.26 -5.48 16.31
C ALA A 11 5.11 -5.54 17.84
N GLY A 12 5.82 -4.67 18.58
CA GLY A 12 5.68 -4.53 20.03
C GLY A 12 4.29 -4.05 20.46
N ALA A 13 3.69 -3.12 19.71
CA ALA A 13 2.31 -2.68 19.93
C ALA A 13 1.31 -3.82 19.72
N GLY A 14 1.46 -4.60 18.64
CA GLY A 14 0.66 -5.80 18.38
C GLY A 14 0.78 -6.86 19.48
N LEU A 15 2.00 -7.13 19.95
CA LEU A 15 2.24 -8.03 21.09
C LEU A 15 1.57 -7.52 22.36
N SER A 16 1.67 -6.22 22.65
CA SER A 16 1.06 -5.61 23.84
C SER A 16 -0.45 -5.79 23.83
N VAL A 17 -1.10 -5.57 22.68
CA VAL A 17 -2.54 -5.80 22.52
C VAL A 17 -2.89 -7.27 22.70
N ALA A 18 -2.11 -8.18 22.12
CA ALA A 18 -2.33 -9.62 22.26
C ALA A 18 -2.28 -10.08 23.73
N MET A 19 -1.32 -9.55 24.51
CA MET A 19 -1.21 -9.86 25.93
C MET A 19 -2.37 -9.28 26.76
N LEU A 20 -2.83 -8.07 26.44
CA LEU A 20 -3.98 -7.45 27.11
C LEU A 20 -5.31 -8.17 26.82
N GLN A 21 -5.41 -8.83 25.67
CA GLN A 21 -6.58 -9.57 25.22
C GLN A 21 -6.49 -11.08 25.55
N ASP A 22 -5.41 -11.53 26.18
CA ASP A 22 -5.12 -12.94 26.50
C ASP A 22 -5.33 -13.88 25.29
N THR A 23 -4.83 -13.47 24.13
CA THR A 23 -5.09 -14.20 22.88
C THR A 23 -4.28 -15.49 22.77
N ALA A 24 -4.88 -16.51 22.15
CA ALA A 24 -4.18 -17.75 21.81
C ALA A 24 -2.93 -17.49 20.94
N PRO A 25 -1.90 -18.35 20.96
CA PRO A 25 -0.62 -18.11 20.29
C PRO A 25 -0.71 -17.76 18.80
N ALA A 26 -1.63 -18.38 18.06
CA ALA A 26 -1.86 -18.08 16.64
C ALA A 26 -2.41 -16.66 16.43
N ALA A 27 -3.37 -16.24 17.24
CA ALA A 27 -3.92 -14.89 17.23
C ALA A 27 -2.86 -13.87 17.67
N THR A 28 -2.05 -14.19 18.69
CA THR A 28 -0.90 -13.36 19.09
C THR A 28 0.06 -13.12 17.94
N GLY A 29 0.46 -14.18 17.22
CA GLY A 29 1.30 -14.07 16.04
C GLY A 29 0.69 -13.16 14.96
N LEU A 30 -0.61 -13.28 14.71
CA LEU A 30 -1.31 -12.42 13.76
C LEU A 30 -1.33 -10.96 14.21
N LEU A 31 -1.65 -10.67 15.47
CA LEU A 31 -1.71 -9.29 15.99
C LEU A 31 -0.33 -8.61 15.93
N ILE A 32 0.76 -9.34 16.17
CA ILE A 32 2.13 -8.86 15.98
C ILE A 32 2.38 -8.47 14.51
N VAL A 33 2.00 -9.35 13.57
CA VAL A 33 2.17 -9.09 12.13
C VAL A 33 1.33 -7.89 11.69
N LEU A 34 0.08 -7.80 12.15
CA LEU A 34 -0.80 -6.68 11.84
C LEU A 34 -0.27 -5.36 12.42
N GLY A 35 0.22 -5.34 13.66
CA GLY A 35 0.87 -4.17 14.23
C GLY A 35 2.11 -3.74 13.44
N CYS A 36 2.94 -4.70 13.04
CA CYS A 36 4.13 -4.50 12.20
C CYS A 36 3.79 -3.87 10.84
N VAL A 37 2.79 -4.40 10.14
CA VAL A 37 2.33 -3.88 8.83
C VAL A 37 1.70 -2.50 9.01
N SER A 38 0.84 -2.33 10.02
CA SER A 38 0.09 -1.10 10.28
C SER A 38 1.00 0.08 10.59
N ALA A 39 2.13 -0.15 11.26
CA ALA A 39 3.14 0.88 11.49
C ALA A 39 3.86 1.34 10.20
N LEU A 40 3.69 0.65 9.07
CA LEU A 40 4.24 1.05 7.78
C LEU A 40 3.21 1.64 6.82
N VAL A 41 1.92 1.59 7.17
CA VAL A 41 0.81 2.08 6.34
C VAL A 41 0.86 3.59 6.09
N PRO A 42 1.23 4.46 7.04
CA PRO A 42 1.35 5.90 6.78
C PRO A 42 2.28 6.22 5.61
N ASP A 43 3.36 5.44 5.45
CA ASP A 43 4.39 5.61 4.42
C ASP A 43 4.01 5.04 3.05
N LEU A 44 2.77 4.57 2.85
CA LEU A 44 2.26 4.17 1.52
C LEU A 44 2.25 5.33 0.51
N ASP A 45 2.25 6.57 0.99
CA ASP A 45 2.39 7.80 0.19
C ASP A 45 3.82 8.03 -0.34
N THR A 46 4.77 7.17 0.02
CA THR A 46 6.17 7.24 -0.43
C THR A 46 6.68 5.93 -1.02
N ASN A 47 7.94 5.94 -1.45
CA ASN A 47 8.69 4.74 -1.81
C ASN A 47 9.22 4.00 -0.56
N GLY A 48 8.37 3.89 0.47
CA GLY A 48 8.68 3.24 1.75
C GLY A 48 8.73 1.71 1.66
N ARG A 49 8.97 1.04 2.80
CA ARG A 49 9.13 -0.42 2.82
C ARG A 49 7.87 -1.18 2.41
N LEU A 50 6.72 -0.80 2.96
CA LEU A 50 5.46 -1.47 2.64
C LEU A 50 5.10 -1.24 1.17
N SER A 51 5.18 0.00 0.71
CA SER A 51 5.01 0.39 -0.70
C SER A 51 5.85 -0.48 -1.66
N ASN A 52 7.15 -0.64 -1.41
CA ASN A 52 8.03 -1.48 -2.23
C ASN A 52 7.69 -2.98 -2.17
N ARG A 53 7.07 -3.45 -1.09
CA ARG A 53 6.72 -4.87 -0.91
C ARG A 53 5.38 -5.22 -1.54
N ILE A 54 4.40 -4.33 -1.48
CA ILE A 54 3.08 -4.53 -2.09
C ILE A 54 3.09 -4.19 -3.58
N SER A 55 4.00 -3.31 -4.03
CA SER A 55 4.12 -2.94 -5.43
C SER A 55 4.55 -4.15 -6.24
N LEU A 56 3.85 -4.41 -7.36
CA LEU A 56 4.34 -5.36 -8.36
C LEU A 56 5.77 -4.95 -8.81
N HIS A 57 6.59 -5.93 -9.18
CA HIS A 57 7.96 -5.63 -9.53
C HIS A 57 8.05 -5.02 -10.93
N ARG A 58 8.44 -3.73 -11.01
CA ARG A 58 8.51 -2.93 -12.24
C ARG A 58 9.05 -3.67 -13.45
N LYS A 59 10.18 -4.38 -13.29
CA LYS A 59 10.83 -5.09 -14.40
C LYS A 59 9.95 -6.21 -14.95
N TRP A 60 9.24 -6.94 -14.10
CA TRP A 60 8.40 -8.07 -14.52
C TRP A 60 7.17 -7.60 -15.29
N LEU A 61 6.54 -6.50 -14.85
CA LEU A 61 5.43 -5.90 -15.59
C LEU A 61 5.89 -5.41 -16.98
N TRP A 62 7.05 -4.75 -17.05
CA TRP A 62 7.63 -4.35 -18.33
C TRP A 62 7.96 -5.55 -19.22
N PHE A 63 8.60 -6.59 -18.70
CA PHE A 63 8.90 -7.81 -19.46
C PHE A 63 7.63 -8.47 -20.00
N ALA A 64 6.59 -8.60 -19.18
CA ALA A 64 5.32 -9.18 -19.61
C ALA A 64 4.69 -8.38 -20.76
N LEU A 65 4.58 -7.06 -20.63
CA LEU A 65 4.04 -6.19 -21.68
C LEU A 65 4.90 -6.21 -22.95
N ALA A 66 6.22 -6.22 -22.80
CA ALA A 66 7.15 -6.29 -23.92
C ALA A 66 7.05 -7.64 -24.64
N SER A 67 6.92 -8.76 -23.92
CA SER A 67 6.70 -10.08 -24.51
C SER A 67 5.39 -10.14 -25.30
N VAL A 68 4.30 -9.59 -24.76
CA VAL A 68 3.04 -9.46 -25.51
C VAL A 68 3.22 -8.58 -26.75
N GLY A 69 3.93 -7.46 -26.62
CA GLY A 69 4.26 -6.59 -27.75
C GLY A 69 5.04 -7.32 -28.84
N VAL A 70 6.06 -8.11 -28.49
CA VAL A 70 6.82 -8.93 -29.45
C VAL A 70 5.91 -9.93 -30.17
N LEU A 71 5.05 -10.65 -29.44
CA LEU A 71 4.11 -11.61 -30.02
C LEU A 71 3.10 -10.95 -30.98
N LEU A 72 2.57 -9.79 -30.61
CA LEU A 72 1.67 -9.02 -31.48
C LEU A 72 2.39 -8.50 -32.72
N GLY A 73 3.64 -8.05 -32.57
CA GLY A 73 4.46 -7.57 -33.67
C GLY A 73 4.77 -8.68 -34.68
N THR A 74 5.17 -9.86 -34.20
CA THR A 74 5.43 -11.03 -35.07
C THR A 74 4.16 -11.50 -35.76
N TYR A 75 3.05 -11.61 -35.03
CA TYR A 75 1.75 -11.95 -35.61
C TYR A 75 1.36 -10.96 -36.72
N SER A 76 1.50 -9.65 -36.45
CA SER A 76 1.18 -8.60 -37.42
C SER A 76 1.99 -8.71 -38.72
N LEU A 77 3.29 -9.02 -38.60
CA LEU A 77 4.18 -9.18 -39.75
C LEU A 77 3.82 -10.39 -40.63
N ILE A 78 3.35 -11.48 -40.02
CA ILE A 78 3.07 -12.75 -40.72
C ILE A 78 1.65 -12.76 -41.29
N MET A 79 0.66 -12.30 -40.51
CA MET A 79 -0.76 -12.56 -40.78
C MET A 79 -1.54 -11.36 -41.31
N LEU A 80 -1.06 -10.13 -41.11
CA LEU A 80 -1.80 -8.91 -41.50
C LEU A 80 -1.20 -8.29 -42.77
N GLU A 81 -2.03 -7.57 -43.53
CA GLU A 81 -1.65 -6.86 -44.75
C GLU A 81 -1.87 -5.35 -44.63
N HIS A 82 -1.18 -4.59 -45.49
CA HIS A 82 -1.33 -3.14 -45.66
C HIS A 82 -1.35 -2.35 -44.32
N ILE A 83 -2.41 -1.57 -44.10
CA ILE A 83 -2.57 -0.68 -42.96
C ILE A 83 -2.66 -1.46 -41.64
N MET A 84 -3.30 -2.63 -41.63
CA MET A 84 -3.45 -3.43 -40.42
C MET A 84 -2.09 -3.93 -39.90
N ARG A 85 -1.16 -4.26 -40.82
CA ARG A 85 0.22 -4.59 -40.45
C ARG A 85 0.92 -3.43 -39.74
N LEU A 86 0.80 -2.22 -40.30
CA LEU A 86 1.41 -1.01 -39.72
C LEU A 86 0.83 -0.70 -38.33
N ILE A 87 -0.50 -0.80 -38.16
CA ILE A 87 -1.16 -0.60 -36.87
C ILE A 87 -0.66 -1.64 -35.85
N GLY A 88 -0.60 -2.92 -36.22
CA GLY A 88 -0.14 -3.97 -35.32
C GLY A 88 1.32 -3.78 -34.89
N ILE A 89 2.20 -3.36 -35.80
CA ILE A 89 3.60 -3.01 -35.46
C ILE A 89 3.66 -1.78 -34.54
N ALA A 90 2.85 -0.75 -34.81
CA ALA A 90 2.81 0.44 -33.96
C ALA A 90 2.36 0.11 -32.53
N VAL A 91 1.30 -0.70 -32.38
CA VAL A 91 0.82 -1.18 -31.07
C VAL A 91 1.90 -1.99 -30.36
N ALA A 92 2.57 -2.91 -31.06
CA ALA A 92 3.68 -3.70 -30.51
C ALA A 92 4.81 -2.82 -29.97
N LEU A 93 5.25 -1.82 -30.75
CA LEU A 93 6.30 -0.88 -30.34
C LEU A 93 5.87 -0.05 -29.13
N VAL A 94 4.63 0.42 -29.11
CA VAL A 94 4.05 1.14 -27.96
C VAL A 94 4.11 0.27 -26.71
N MET A 95 3.69 -0.99 -26.78
CA MET A 95 3.72 -1.91 -25.64
C MET A 95 5.14 -2.22 -25.13
N ILE A 96 6.15 -2.16 -25.99
CA ILE A 96 7.55 -2.39 -25.60
C ILE A 96 8.17 -1.13 -24.99
N ILE A 97 7.95 0.04 -25.61
CA ILE A 97 8.67 1.28 -25.29
C ILE A 97 7.98 2.06 -24.18
N VAL A 98 6.68 2.31 -24.31
CA VAL A 98 5.94 3.24 -23.44
C VAL A 98 5.95 2.83 -21.96
N PRO A 99 5.78 1.55 -21.58
CA PRO A 99 5.76 1.18 -20.17
C PRO A 99 7.07 1.47 -19.43
N ARG A 100 8.20 1.57 -20.15
CA ARG A 100 9.50 1.95 -19.55
C ARG A 100 9.46 3.35 -18.93
N TYR A 101 8.62 4.24 -19.47
CA TYR A 101 8.44 5.62 -19.02
C TYR A 101 7.24 5.77 -18.07
N LEU A 102 6.14 5.07 -18.33
CA LEU A 102 4.92 5.17 -17.52
C LEU A 102 4.99 4.43 -16.18
N ILE A 103 5.63 3.26 -16.13
CA ILE A 103 5.63 2.42 -14.93
C ILE A 103 6.54 3.05 -13.89
N ASN A 104 6.10 3.98 -13.06
CA ASN A 104 6.88 4.46 -11.91
C ASN A 104 6.40 3.79 -10.61
N GLN A 105 7.07 4.01 -9.49
CA GLN A 105 6.69 3.37 -8.22
C GLN A 105 5.26 3.73 -7.81
N ARG A 106 4.83 4.98 -8.00
CA ARG A 106 3.45 5.41 -7.72
C ARG A 106 2.42 4.65 -8.55
N PHE A 107 2.70 4.46 -9.84
CA PHE A 107 1.87 3.65 -10.74
C PHE A 107 1.79 2.19 -10.26
N MET A 108 2.89 1.63 -9.74
CA MET A 108 2.88 0.26 -9.21
C MET A 108 2.03 0.12 -7.94
N ILE A 109 2.08 1.09 -7.03
CA ILE A 109 1.21 1.10 -5.85
C ILE A 109 -0.26 1.27 -6.27
N PHE A 110 -0.54 2.15 -7.23
CA PHE A 110 -1.86 2.33 -7.81
C PHE A 110 -2.40 1.01 -8.38
N LEU A 111 -1.60 0.31 -9.17
CA LEU A 111 -1.96 -0.99 -9.74
C LEU A 111 -2.16 -2.06 -8.67
N SER A 112 -1.34 -2.08 -7.62
CA SER A 112 -1.54 -2.96 -6.47
C SER A 112 -2.84 -2.65 -5.72
N GLY A 113 -3.20 -1.38 -5.56
CA GLY A 113 -4.47 -0.97 -5.00
C GLY A 113 -5.67 -1.42 -5.85
N LEU A 114 -5.58 -1.31 -7.18
CA LEU A 114 -6.59 -1.86 -8.10
C LEU A 114 -6.69 -3.39 -8.00
N ALA A 115 -5.56 -4.08 -7.87
CA ALA A 115 -5.54 -5.53 -7.67
C ALA A 115 -6.24 -5.92 -6.36
N LEU A 116 -5.98 -5.19 -5.26
CA LEU A 116 -6.66 -5.40 -3.98
C LEU A 116 -8.17 -5.17 -4.08
N ILE A 117 -8.61 -4.13 -4.81
CA ILE A 117 -10.03 -3.90 -5.09
C ILE A 117 -10.63 -5.07 -5.88
N GLY A 118 -9.94 -5.54 -6.93
CA GLY A 118 -10.41 -6.67 -7.74
C GLY A 118 -10.54 -7.95 -6.91
N ILE A 119 -9.57 -8.25 -6.04
CA ILE A 119 -9.62 -9.40 -5.12
C ILE A 119 -10.75 -9.21 -4.10
N GLY A 120 -10.85 -8.03 -3.49
CA GLY A 120 -11.91 -7.73 -2.53
C GLY A 120 -13.30 -7.85 -3.14
N TRP A 121 -13.48 -7.45 -4.39
CA TRP A 121 -14.74 -7.61 -5.11
C TRP A 121 -15.04 -9.07 -5.43
N TYR A 122 -14.05 -9.82 -5.92
CA TYR A 122 -14.22 -11.24 -6.25
C TYR A 122 -14.56 -12.11 -5.04
N TRP A 123 -13.98 -11.81 -3.88
CA TRP A 123 -14.19 -12.55 -2.62
C TRP A 123 -15.20 -11.90 -1.66
N ASP A 124 -15.90 -10.84 -2.09
CA ASP A 124 -16.85 -10.07 -1.29
C ASP A 124 -16.30 -9.60 0.07
N GLN A 125 -15.04 -9.16 0.08
CA GLN A 125 -14.34 -8.69 1.28
C GLN A 125 -14.25 -7.16 1.31
N LEU A 126 -15.13 -6.51 2.07
CA LEU A 126 -15.20 -5.05 2.17
C LEU A 126 -13.89 -4.42 2.68
N TRP A 127 -13.20 -5.05 3.65
CA TRP A 127 -11.94 -4.52 4.17
C TRP A 127 -10.85 -4.45 3.09
N LEU A 128 -10.83 -5.40 2.14
CA LEU A 128 -9.90 -5.40 1.00
C LEU A 128 -10.24 -4.29 0.01
N LEU A 129 -11.53 -4.06 -0.26
CA LEU A 129 -11.99 -2.95 -1.10
C LEU A 129 -11.56 -1.60 -0.51
N LEU A 130 -11.81 -1.39 0.78
CA LEU A 130 -11.44 -0.16 1.47
C LEU A 130 -9.92 0.02 1.56
N PHE A 131 -9.17 -1.06 1.81
CA PHE A 131 -7.71 -1.01 1.83
C PHE A 131 -7.10 -0.73 0.45
N GLY A 132 -7.68 -1.31 -0.60
CA GLY A 132 -7.31 -1.00 -1.98
C GLY A 132 -7.58 0.46 -2.34
N LEU A 133 -8.74 1.00 -1.97
CA LEU A 133 -9.06 2.42 -2.14
C LEU A 133 -8.10 3.33 -1.36
N TYR A 134 -7.83 3.02 -0.09
CA TYR A 134 -6.86 3.72 0.73
C TYR A 134 -5.48 3.73 0.06
N THR A 135 -5.02 2.58 -0.43
CA THR A 135 -3.73 2.44 -1.13
C THR A 135 -3.67 3.30 -2.40
N ILE A 136 -4.74 3.31 -3.22
CA ILE A 136 -4.83 4.18 -4.40
C ILE A 136 -4.75 5.65 -4.01
N THR A 137 -5.57 6.08 -3.05
CA THR A 137 -5.60 7.48 -2.62
C THR A 137 -4.25 7.95 -2.08
N ALA A 138 -3.54 7.10 -1.32
CA ALA A 138 -2.21 7.41 -0.79
C ALA A 138 -1.20 7.77 -1.89
N THR A 139 -1.32 7.22 -3.10
CA THR A 139 -0.40 7.53 -4.21
C THR A 139 -0.45 8.98 -4.70
N PHE A 140 -1.55 9.68 -4.43
CA PHE A 140 -1.78 11.07 -4.82
C PHE A 140 -1.53 12.07 -3.68
N LEU A 141 -1.31 11.58 -2.46
CA LEU A 141 -1.09 12.42 -1.30
C LEU A 141 0.38 12.82 -1.18
N SER A 142 0.61 14.01 -0.64
CA SER A 142 1.96 14.46 -0.28
C SER A 142 2.47 13.67 0.93
N HIS A 143 3.76 13.33 0.94
CA HIS A 143 4.38 12.71 2.11
C HIS A 143 4.18 13.56 3.38
N ARG A 144 3.83 12.90 4.49
CA ARG A 144 3.46 13.53 5.78
C ARG A 144 2.20 14.39 5.67
N GLY A 145 1.35 14.00 4.72
CA GLY A 145 0.06 14.58 4.44
C GLY A 145 -1.07 13.98 5.29
N PRO A 146 -2.26 13.77 4.72
CA PRO A 146 -3.38 13.13 5.41
C PRO A 146 -3.12 11.70 5.91
N THR A 147 -2.21 10.96 5.30
CA THR A 147 -1.73 9.64 5.78
C THR A 147 -0.97 9.72 7.10
N HIS A 148 -0.51 10.91 7.50
CA HIS A 148 0.18 11.14 8.76
C HIS A 148 -0.70 12.05 9.65
N SER A 149 -1.97 11.69 9.78
CA SER A 149 -2.95 12.46 10.54
C SER A 149 -3.92 11.55 11.29
N PHE A 150 -4.70 12.12 12.20
CA PHE A 150 -5.81 11.42 12.84
C PHE A 150 -6.87 10.97 11.84
N VAL A 151 -7.03 11.69 10.72
CA VAL A 151 -7.94 11.26 9.64
C VAL A 151 -7.43 9.98 9.01
N GLY A 152 -6.14 9.89 8.71
CA GLY A 152 -5.50 8.67 8.21
C GLY A 152 -5.64 7.51 9.18
N LEU A 153 -5.36 7.75 10.47
CA LEU A 153 -5.53 6.75 11.53
C LEU A 153 -6.98 6.26 11.63
N PHE A 154 -7.95 7.17 11.59
CA PHE A 154 -9.37 6.84 11.66
C PHE A 154 -9.82 6.01 10.47
N LEU A 155 -9.49 6.44 9.25
CA LEU A 155 -9.81 5.70 8.02
C LEU A 155 -9.21 4.29 8.04
N TYR A 156 -7.95 4.17 8.47
CA TYR A 156 -7.31 2.86 8.60
C TYR A 156 -7.91 2.02 9.74
N GLY A 157 -8.34 2.65 10.83
CA GLY A 157 -9.08 1.99 11.90
C GLY A 157 -10.42 1.39 11.42
N VAL A 158 -11.15 2.08 10.56
CA VAL A 158 -12.37 1.54 9.92
C VAL A 158 -12.05 0.30 9.06
N ILE A 159 -10.95 0.34 8.31
CA ILE A 159 -10.49 -0.83 7.54
C ILE A 159 -10.17 -2.00 8.49
N ALA A 160 -9.45 -1.73 9.58
CA ALA A 160 -9.12 -2.74 10.57
C ALA A 160 -10.36 -3.31 11.27
N TYR A 161 -11.40 -2.50 11.46
CA TYR A 161 -12.68 -2.94 12.00
C TYR A 161 -13.35 -3.98 11.10
N TYR A 162 -13.46 -3.69 9.79
CA TYR A 162 -14.01 -4.68 8.86
C TYR A 162 -13.12 -5.92 8.71
N LEU A 163 -11.80 -5.79 8.86
CA LEU A 163 -10.90 -6.93 8.91
C LEU A 163 -11.18 -7.79 10.16
N GLU A 164 -11.33 -7.17 11.33
CA GLU A 164 -11.67 -7.85 12.59
C GLU A 164 -12.98 -8.62 12.47
N GLN A 165 -14.02 -7.99 11.89
CA GLN A 165 -15.30 -8.66 11.63
C GLN A 165 -15.20 -9.79 10.61
N SER A 166 -14.27 -9.72 9.65
CA SER A 166 -14.06 -10.77 8.65
C SER A 166 -13.37 -12.00 9.26
N ILE A 167 -12.35 -11.79 10.09
CA ILE A 167 -11.53 -12.89 10.63
C ILE A 167 -11.91 -13.33 12.05
N GLN A 168 -12.79 -12.58 12.73
CA GLN A 168 -13.32 -12.88 14.07
C GLN A 168 -12.23 -13.04 15.15
N ILE A 169 -11.17 -12.22 15.06
CA ILE A 169 -10.09 -12.20 16.05
C ILE A 169 -10.11 -10.86 16.78
N ASN A 170 -10.50 -10.91 18.06
CA ASN A 170 -10.56 -9.74 18.91
C ASN A 170 -9.19 -9.07 19.04
N GLY A 171 -9.18 -7.74 18.97
CA GLY A 171 -7.96 -6.94 19.16
C GLY A 171 -7.25 -6.53 17.87
N VAL A 172 -7.74 -6.96 16.71
CA VAL A 172 -7.21 -6.55 15.40
C VAL A 172 -7.24 -5.04 15.21
N VAL A 173 -8.37 -4.39 15.52
CA VAL A 173 -8.52 -2.93 15.48
C VAL A 173 -7.48 -2.26 16.38
N PHE A 174 -7.33 -2.74 17.61
CA PHE A 174 -6.39 -2.16 18.56
C PHE A 174 -4.94 -2.34 18.13
N ALA A 175 -4.56 -3.53 17.64
CA ALA A 175 -3.21 -3.80 17.15
C ALA A 175 -2.88 -2.92 15.92
N CYS A 176 -3.82 -2.80 14.98
CA CYS A 176 -3.67 -1.95 13.80
C CYS A 176 -3.59 -0.47 14.17
N ALA A 177 -4.49 0.02 15.02
CA ALA A 177 -4.52 1.41 15.46
C ALA A 177 -3.28 1.77 16.28
N ALA A 178 -2.86 0.92 17.22
CA ALA A 178 -1.66 1.13 18.03
C ALA A 178 -0.39 1.09 17.17
N GLY A 179 -0.31 0.16 16.21
CA GLY A 179 0.78 0.11 15.22
C GLY A 179 0.88 1.40 14.40
N TYR A 180 -0.23 1.85 13.82
CA TYR A 180 -0.30 3.10 13.05
C TYR A 180 0.03 4.32 13.91
N LEU A 181 -0.56 4.42 15.11
CA LEU A 181 -0.31 5.52 16.04
C LEU A 181 1.15 5.56 16.47
N SER A 182 1.79 4.41 16.66
CA SER A 182 3.22 4.35 16.99
C SER A 182 4.08 4.99 15.90
N HIS A 183 3.70 4.87 14.62
CA HIS A 183 4.39 5.57 13.53
C HIS A 183 4.28 7.08 13.67
N LEU A 184 3.06 7.59 13.91
CA LEU A 184 2.82 9.03 14.09
C LEU A 184 3.61 9.60 15.28
N ILE A 185 3.61 8.90 16.41
CA ILE A 185 4.35 9.31 17.62
C ILE A 185 5.85 9.35 17.35
N LEU A 186 6.39 8.29 16.72
CA LEU A 186 7.82 8.20 16.41
C LEU A 186 8.28 9.23 15.37
N ASP A 187 7.36 9.78 14.60
CA ASP A 187 7.64 10.84 13.65
C ASP A 187 7.35 12.26 14.18
N MET A 188 7.01 12.42 15.47
CA MET A 188 6.86 13.74 16.08
C MET A 188 8.18 14.52 16.14
N LYS A 189 8.10 15.85 16.02
CA LYS A 189 9.27 16.75 16.05
C LYS A 189 9.91 16.84 17.44
N CYS A 190 9.15 16.56 18.50
CA CYS A 190 9.64 16.56 19.87
C CYS A 190 10.69 15.47 20.15
N LEU A 191 10.80 14.45 19.29
CA LEU A 191 11.81 13.41 19.42
C LEU A 191 13.15 13.85 18.80
N PRO A 192 14.29 13.62 19.47
CA PRO A 192 15.59 14.14 19.06
C PRO A 192 16.08 13.61 17.69
N PHE A 193 15.44 12.55 17.19
CA PHE A 193 15.82 11.89 15.94
C PHE A 193 15.02 12.38 14.72
N ASN A 194 14.04 13.29 14.88
CA ASN A 194 13.26 13.79 13.74
C ASN A 194 13.31 15.31 13.60
N LYS A 195 13.75 15.78 12.43
CA LYS A 195 13.85 17.23 12.13
C LYS A 195 12.55 17.83 11.59
N LYS A 196 11.65 16.97 11.10
CA LYS A 196 10.36 17.33 10.50
C LYS A 196 9.26 16.66 11.34
N GLY A 197 8.18 17.38 11.65
CA GLY A 197 7.09 16.85 12.46
C GLY A 197 5.97 16.19 11.65
N VAL A 198 4.90 15.84 12.36
CA VAL A 198 3.66 15.29 11.82
C VAL A 198 2.54 16.32 11.95
N ARG A 199 1.66 16.40 10.93
CA ARG A 199 0.51 17.32 10.93
C ARG A 199 -0.77 16.57 11.28
N TRP A 200 -0.93 16.30 12.56
CA TRP A 200 -2.00 15.46 13.12
C TRP A 200 -3.42 15.80 12.65
N PHE A 201 -3.68 17.07 12.35
CA PHE A 201 -5.01 17.57 12.03
C PHE A 201 -5.22 17.88 10.54
N GLN A 202 -4.32 17.43 9.66
CA GLN A 202 -4.60 17.52 8.23
C GLN A 202 -5.83 16.67 7.84
N PRO A 203 -6.65 17.12 6.86
CA PRO A 203 -6.47 18.30 6.02
C PRO A 203 -6.99 19.62 6.62
N LEU A 204 -7.55 19.60 7.83
CA LEU A 204 -8.20 20.77 8.45
C LEU A 204 -7.20 21.83 8.93
N PHE A 205 -6.06 21.39 9.51
CA PHE A 205 -5.02 22.29 10.01
C PHE A 205 -3.61 21.81 9.63
N ASN A 206 -2.72 22.78 9.34
CA ASN A 206 -1.36 22.52 8.85
C ASN A 206 -0.26 22.71 9.91
N ARG A 207 -0.60 22.78 11.20
CA ARG A 207 0.41 22.89 12.26
C ARG A 207 1.19 21.58 12.43
N GLU A 208 2.50 21.71 12.60
CA GLU A 208 3.42 20.59 12.82
C GLU A 208 3.63 20.38 14.33
N PHE A 209 3.66 19.12 14.74
CA PHE A 209 3.92 18.69 16.12
C PHE A 209 5.06 17.66 16.16
#